data_AF-K5YHA9-F1
#
_entry.id   AF-K5YHA9-F1
#
_cell.length_a   1.000
_cell.length_b   1.000
_cell.length_c   1.000
_cell.angle_alpha   90.00
_cell.angle_beta   90.00
_cell.angle_gamma   90.00
#
_symmetry.space_group_name_H-M   'P 1'
#
loop_
_entity.id
_entity.type
_entity.pdbx_description
1 polymer ?
#
loop_
_entity_poly.entity_id
_entity_poly.type
_entity_poly.pdbx_seq_one_letter_code
_entity_poly.pdbx_strand_id
1 'polypeptide(L)'
;MAPLYLRLLHQALATELMVLLPVIGIILAMGFVIGYLQAATQLEDATLSLMPKLLAMIGLSLTGAFGILPLLERFATSWIAHAPQLVRLSWG
;
A
#
# COMPACT_ATOMS: atom_id res chain seq x y z
N MET A 1 15.51 -13.89 22.66
CA MET A 1 14.22 -13.22 22.43
C MET A 1 14.51 -11.95 21.62
N ALA A 2 13.87 -11.75 20.46
CA ALA A 2 14.09 -10.54 19.67
C ALA A 2 13.63 -9.30 20.46
N PRO A 3 14.39 -8.20 20.41
CA PRO A 3 14.04 -6.98 21.13
C PRO A 3 12.71 -6.39 20.61
N LEU A 4 11.96 -5.72 21.50
CA LEU A 4 10.62 -5.20 21.23
C LEU A 4 10.58 -4.31 19.98
N TYR A 5 11.57 -3.44 19.80
CA TYR A 5 11.68 -2.56 18.64
C TYR A 5 11.75 -3.32 17.31
N LEU A 6 12.46 -4.47 17.27
CA LEU A 6 12.61 -5.26 16.05
C LEU A 6 11.28 -5.94 15.66
N ARG A 7 10.51 -6.38 16.66
CA ARG A 7 9.18 -6.96 16.44
C ARG A 7 8.18 -5.92 15.91
N LEU A 8 8.21 -4.71 16.47
CA LEU A 8 7.37 -3.61 16.02
C LEU A 8 7.73 -3.16 14.60
N LEU A 9 9.03 -3.08 14.29
CA LEU A 9 9.50 -2.78 12.93
C LEU A 9 9.07 -3.85 11.93
N HIS A 10 9.24 -5.13 12.28
CA HIS A 10 8.78 -6.23 11.42
C HIS A 10 7.27 -6.17 11.16
N GLN A 11 6.48 -5.91 12.21
CA GLN A 11 5.03 -5.81 12.08
C GLN A 11 4.62 -4.60 11.23
N ALA A 12 5.34 -3.47 11.34
CA ALA A 12 5.14 -2.30 10.49
C ALA A 12 5.42 -2.60 9.02
N LEU A 13 6.58 -3.16 8.70
CA LEU A 13 6.95 -3.51 7.33
C LEU A 13 6.00 -4.54 6.73
N ALA A 14 5.56 -5.54 7.50
CA ALA A 14 4.59 -6.53 7.05
C ALA A 14 3.22 -5.90 6.75
N THR A 15 2.77 -4.98 7.59
CA THR A 15 1.49 -4.26 7.39
C THR A 15 1.57 -3.37 6.15
N GLU A 16 2.66 -2.62 5.98
CA GLU A 16 2.91 -1.79 4.81
C GLU A 16 2.93 -2.61 3.51
N LEU A 17 3.62 -3.74 3.52
CA LEU A 17 3.69 -4.62 2.36
C LEU A 17 2.31 -5.18 1.97
N MET A 18 1.48 -5.55 2.95
CA MET A 18 0.10 -6.00 2.71
C MET A 18 -0.77 -4.90 2.09
N VAL A 19 -0.58 -3.64 2.49
CA VAL A 19 -1.31 -2.50 1.93
C VAL A 19 -0.84 -2.18 0.50
N LEU A 20 0.46 -2.30 0.23
CA LEU A 20 1.04 -2.01 -1.09
C LEU A 20 0.74 -3.10 -2.12
N LEU A 21 0.68 -4.37 -1.72
CA LEU A 21 0.42 -5.52 -2.62
C LEU A 21 -0.76 -5.30 -3.59
N PRO A 22 -1.97 -4.96 -3.11
CA PRO A 22 -3.12 -4.80 -4.00
C PRO A 22 -2.98 -3.58 -4.92
N VAL A 23 -2.38 -2.49 -4.44
CA VAL A 23 -2.14 -1.27 -5.22
C VAL A 23 -1.17 -1.56 -6.37
N ILE A 24 -0.05 -2.21 -6.07
CA ILE A 24 0.95 -2.63 -7.05
C ILE A 24 0.32 -3.59 -8.07
N GLY A 25 -0.47 -4.56 -7.60
CA GLY A 25 -1.13 -5.54 -8.47
C GLY A 25 -2.01 -4.88 -9.54
N ILE A 26 -2.80 -3.87 -9.16
CA ILE A 26 -3.64 -3.13 -10.12
C ILE A 26 -2.80 -2.29 -11.06
N ILE A 27 -1.82 -1.55 -10.54
CA ILE A 27 -0.98 -0.69 -11.38
C ILE A 27 -0.24 -1.53 -12.42
N LEU A 28 0.25 -2.71 -12.05
CA LEU A 28 0.87 -3.67 -12.96
C LEU A 28 -0.13 -4.20 -13.99
N ALA A 29 -1.30 -4.68 -13.55
CA ALA A 29 -2.32 -5.19 -14.46
C ALA A 29 -2.75 -4.11 -15.47
N MET A 30 -2.99 -2.88 -14.99
CA MET A 30 -3.39 -1.77 -15.84
C MET A 30 -2.26 -1.32 -16.77
N GLY A 31 -1.02 -1.30 -16.28
CA GLY A 31 0.16 -1.03 -17.09
C GLY A 31 0.32 -2.04 -18.22
N PHE A 32 0.10 -3.32 -17.94
CA PHE A 32 0.14 -4.39 -18.93
C PHE A 32 -0.96 -4.22 -20.00
N VAL A 33 -2.22 -4.03 -19.58
CA VAL A 33 -3.36 -3.87 -20.50
C VAL A 33 -3.18 -2.64 -21.39
N ILE A 34 -2.83 -1.49 -20.80
CA ILE A 34 -2.64 -0.25 -21.57
C ILE A 34 -1.42 -0.37 -22.48
N GLY A 35 -0.30 -0.93 -22.01
CA GLY A 35 0.90 -1.12 -22.82
C GLY A 35 0.62 -1.99 -24.05
N TYR A 36 -0.17 -3.05 -23.90
CA TYR A 36 -0.63 -3.87 -25.02
C TYR A 36 -1.48 -3.07 -26.02
N LEU A 37 -2.45 -2.28 -25.53
CA LEU A 37 -3.31 -1.46 -26.39
C LEU A 37 -2.54 -0.36 -27.13
N GLN A 38 -1.56 0.25 -26.46
CA GLN A 38 -0.68 1.26 -27.06
C GLN A 38 0.17 0.65 -28.18
N ALA A 39 0.75 -0.53 -27.94
CA ALA A 39 1.51 -1.27 -28.95
C ALA A 39 0.64 -1.69 -30.14
N ALA A 40 -0.59 -2.15 -29.89
CA ALA A 40 -1.51 -2.60 -30.94
C ALA A 40 -2.04 -1.46 -31.83
N THR A 41 -2.20 -0.25 -31.27
CA THR A 41 -2.76 0.91 -31.99
C THR A 41 -1.71 1.91 -32.46
N GLN A 42 -0.42 1.70 -32.14
CA GLN A 42 0.68 2.64 -32.41
C GLN A 42 0.46 4.04 -31.82
N LEU A 43 -0.35 4.15 -30.76
CA LEU A 43 -0.60 5.42 -30.05
C LEU A 43 0.40 5.59 -28.90
N GLU A 44 1.36 6.49 -29.05
CA GLU A 44 2.33 6.89 -28.00
C GLU A 44 1.92 8.19 -27.29
N ASP A 45 0.63 8.35 -26.97
CA ASP A 45 0.17 9.49 -26.17
C ASP A 45 0.22 9.15 -24.68
N ALA A 46 1.09 9.84 -23.93
CA ALA A 46 1.25 9.66 -22.49
C ALA A 46 -0.07 9.89 -21.72
N THR A 47 -0.95 10.75 -22.24
CA THR A 47 -2.23 11.12 -21.64
C THR A 47 -3.22 9.96 -21.59
N LEU A 48 -3.24 9.15 -22.66
CA LEU A 48 -4.08 7.95 -22.76
C LEU A 48 -3.68 6.87 -21.76
N SER A 49 -2.40 6.84 -21.34
CA SER A 49 -1.95 5.88 -20.32
C SER A 49 -2.34 6.29 -18.90
N LEU A 50 -2.51 7.59 -18.68
CA LEU A 50 -2.68 8.18 -17.35
C LEU A 50 -4.14 8.14 -16.90
N MET A 51 -5.06 8.51 -17.81
CA MET A 51 -6.49 8.62 -17.51
C MET A 51 -7.10 7.31 -16.96
N PRO A 52 -6.94 6.16 -17.64
CA PRO A 52 -7.56 4.93 -17.19
C PRO A 52 -6.97 4.42 -15.86
N LYS A 53 -5.65 4.60 -15.64
CA LYS A 53 -4.98 4.26 -14.37
C LYS A 53 -5.52 5.07 -13.19
N LEU A 54 -5.72 6.38 -13.40
CA LEU A 54 -6.29 7.26 -12.37
C LEU A 54 -7.73 6.91 -12.03
N LEU A 55 -8.56 6.66 -13.04
CA LEU A 55 -9.96 6.26 -12.81
C LEU A 55 -10.05 4.92 -12.05
N ALA A 56 -9.19 3.97 -12.38
CA ALA A 56 -9.10 2.71 -11.64
C ALA A 56 -8.74 2.96 -10.16
N MET A 57 -7.71 3.77 -9.88
CA MET A 57 -7.31 4.09 -8.51
C MET A 57 -8.39 4.85 -7.73
N ILE A 58 -9.06 5.82 -8.35
CA ILE A 58 -10.15 6.57 -7.72
C ILE A 58 -11.32 5.64 -7.40
N GLY A 59 -11.77 4.82 -8.36
CA GLY A 59 -12.86 3.87 -8.13
C GLY A 59 -12.55 2.89 -7.01
N LEU A 60 -11.30 2.45 -6.91
CA LEU A 60 -10.84 1.58 -5.84
C LEU A 60 -10.77 2.25 -4.47
N SER A 61 -10.32 3.50 -4.43
CA SER A 61 -10.29 4.29 -3.19
C SER A 61 -11.70 4.53 -2.65
N LEU A 62 -12.65 4.84 -3.54
CA LEU A 62 -14.05 5.11 -3.17
C LEU A 62 -14.82 3.87 -2.70
N THR A 63 -14.53 2.70 -3.27
CA THR A 63 -15.20 1.45 -2.91
C THR A 63 -14.62 0.82 -1.63
N GLY A 64 -13.46 1.30 -1.15
CA GLY A 64 -12.77 0.70 -0.02
C GLY A 64 -12.41 -0.78 -0.25
N ALA A 65 -12.29 -1.20 -1.53
CA ALA A 65 -12.34 -2.60 -1.96
C ALA A 65 -11.30 -3.52 -1.29
N PHE A 66 -10.23 -2.95 -0.74
CA PHE A 66 -9.14 -3.71 -0.11
C PHE A 66 -9.14 -3.69 1.41
N GLY A 67 -10.07 -3.00 2.07
CA GLY A 67 -10.11 -2.96 3.53
C GLY A 67 -8.84 -2.40 4.17
N ILE A 68 -8.11 -1.53 3.46
CA ILE A 68 -6.85 -0.92 3.92
C ILE A 68 -7.09 -0.07 5.18
N LEU A 69 -8.23 0.63 5.25
CA LEU A 69 -8.58 1.48 6.40
C LEU A 69 -8.61 0.71 7.73
N PRO A 70 -9.36 -0.42 7.87
CA PRO A 70 -9.29 -1.26 9.06
C PRO A 70 -7.88 -1.77 9.41
N LEU A 71 -7.05 -2.04 8.39
CA LEU A 71 -5.69 -2.53 8.58
C LEU A 71 -4.79 -1.45 9.19
N LEU A 72 -4.86 -0.24 8.64
CA LEU A 72 -4.13 0.93 9.14
C LEU A 72 -4.62 1.35 10.53
N GLU A 73 -5.92 1.27 10.79
CA GLU A 73 -6.51 1.55 12.10
C GLU A 73 -5.97 0.60 13.18
N ARG A 74 -5.99 -0.71 12.92
CA ARG A 74 -5.43 -1.74 13.84
C ARG A 74 -3.94 -1.53 14.07
N PHE A 75 -3.21 -1.16 13.02
CA PHE A 75 -1.79 -0.86 13.12
C PHE A 75 -1.53 0.37 13.99
N ALA A 76 -2.23 1.48 13.74
CA ALA A 76 -2.07 2.73 14.48
C ALA A 76 -2.44 2.55 15.97
N THR A 77 -3.56 1.89 16.26
CA THR A 77 -4.01 1.61 17.63
C THR A 77 -3.02 0.69 18.36
N SER A 78 -2.52 -0.35 17.70
CA SER A 78 -1.47 -1.21 18.26
C SER A 78 -0.20 -0.41 18.58
N TRP A 79 0.24 0.48 17.69
CA TRP A 79 1.43 1.31 17.94
C TRP A 79 1.26 2.25 19.13
N ILE A 80 0.13 2.95 19.20
CA ILE A 80 -0.17 3.87 20.30
C ILE A 80 -0.22 3.12 21.64
N ALA A 81 -0.81 1.91 21.67
CA ALA A 81 -0.88 1.09 22.87
C ALA A 81 0.50 0.62 23.39
N HIS A 82 1.46 0.38 22.48
CA HIS A 82 2.80 -0.06 22.84
C HIS A 82 3.81 1.09 23.04
N ALA A 83 3.49 2.31 22.60
CA ALA A 83 4.36 3.49 22.74
C ALA A 83 4.86 3.77 24.18
N PRO A 84 4.04 3.65 25.25
CA PRO A 84 4.50 3.89 26.62
C PRO A 84 5.58 2.90 27.10
N GLN A 85 5.57 1.68 26.55
CA GLN A 85 6.53 0.63 26.89
C GLN A 85 7.90 0.90 26.27
N LEU A 86 7.93 1.55 25.10
CA LEU A 86 9.16 1.98 24.42
C LEU A 86 9.85 3.14 25.13
N VAL A 87 9.09 4.08 25.69
CA VAL A 87 9.64 5.23 26.44
C VAL A 87 10.26 4.80 27.77
N ARG A 88 9.80 3.68 28.35
CA ARG A 88 10.36 3.11 29.59
C ARG A 88 11.64 2.32 29.38
N LEU A 89 11.99 1.98 28.14
CA LEU A 89 13.30 1.41 27.83
C LEU A 89 14.32 2.55 27.87
N SER A 90 15.06 2.64 28.98
CA SER A 90 16.27 3.47 29.02
C SER A 90 17.20 2.95 27.92
N TRP A 91 17.43 3.77 26.90
CA TRP A 91 18.43 3.54 25.85
C TRP A 91 19.81 3.57 26.50
N GLY A 92 20.18 2.46 27.14
CA GLY A 92 21.56 2.16 27.55
C GLY A 92 22.37 1.71 26.35
#